data_AF-A0A4E9FFE1-F1
#
_entry.id   AF-A0A4E9FFE1-F1
#
_cell.length_a   1.000
_cell.length_b   1.000
_cell.length_c   1.000
_cell.angle_alpha   90.00
_cell.angle_beta   90.00
_cell.angle_gamma   90.00
#
_symmetry.space_group_name_H-M   'P 1'
#
loop_
_entity.id
_entity.type
_entity.pdbx_description
1 polymer ?
#
loop_
_entity_poly.entity_id
_entity_poly.type
_entity_poly.pdbx_seq_one_letter_code
_entity_poly.pdbx_strand_id
1 'polypeptide(L)'
;MTTPNALEFDVDENVSLNLSYDPTWLAILRATDPLTSVNKSNIYMPSQHTRSERWDFRPTEEELTKVEEIYDGDFTIPRNFKMTAWPHRADGIDDSSQELYYRNPQSTEFCAKLGIKDLNEMLCSLSMNGLGIPYYINKNSDSESVLKSRTFERKEMVPSNFTIILSILFAIYKQIVEQFTNLLKVQVGALSRFVHCQTGSIEYAELRQCVDQLIRRVAGLDEVTQMDSKMNLIEETLNNVSEAYEKVSKVLIRTQREVQEKEVHMEHSSPDDIADEVQDLENELEEIQAAHAEEMESMQSKYEYQLKLLRERLEHEEHRRKKAQEELQTLNSLNDHSLSTMKKTHEEMLSGTKATIRGGNCCAA
;
A
#
# COMPACT_ATOMS: atom_id res chain seq x y z
N MET A 1 28.19 -16.18 35.42
CA MET A 1 26.74 -16.30 35.18
C MET A 1 26.17 -14.90 35.16
N THR A 2 26.12 -14.28 33.98
CA THR A 2 25.30 -13.09 33.78
C THR A 2 23.89 -13.60 33.55
N THR A 3 23.04 -13.48 34.56
CA THR A 3 21.59 -13.61 34.36
C THR A 3 21.21 -12.65 33.23
N PRO A 4 20.51 -13.09 32.17
CA PRO A 4 20.01 -12.16 31.17
C PRO A 4 19.21 -11.10 31.93
N ASN A 5 19.47 -9.82 31.65
CA ASN A 5 18.79 -8.70 32.28
C ASN A 5 17.28 -8.89 32.13
N ALA A 6 16.65 -9.56 33.09
CA ALA A 6 15.23 -9.47 33.27
C ALA A 6 14.99 -7.99 33.55
N LEU A 7 14.21 -7.33 32.71
CA LEU A 7 13.70 -6.02 33.08
C LEU A 7 12.82 -6.26 34.31
N GLU A 8 13.39 -6.04 35.49
CA GLU A 8 12.65 -6.02 36.74
C GLU A 8 11.84 -4.73 36.72
N PHE A 9 10.54 -4.88 36.45
CA PHE A 9 9.59 -3.80 36.63
C PHE A 9 9.20 -3.77 38.11
N ASP A 10 9.23 -2.59 38.72
CA ASP A 10 8.63 -2.34 40.03
C ASP A 10 7.10 -2.36 39.86
N VAL A 11 6.53 -3.58 39.85
CA VAL A 11 5.09 -3.77 39.76
C VAL A 11 4.56 -3.87 41.17
N ASP A 12 3.64 -2.97 41.53
CA ASP A 12 2.87 -3.10 42.76
C ASP A 12 2.10 -4.44 42.75
N GLU A 13 2.53 -5.39 43.58
CA GLU A 13 1.98 -6.75 43.66
C GLU A 13 0.47 -6.76 43.99
N ASN A 14 -0.08 -5.65 44.48
CA ASN A 14 -1.50 -5.53 44.83
C ASN A 14 -2.40 -5.14 43.65
N VAL A 15 -1.84 -4.77 42.50
CA VAL A 15 -2.63 -4.34 41.33
C VAL A 15 -3.07 -5.56 40.53
N SER A 16 -4.32 -5.56 40.08
CA SER A 16 -4.85 -6.61 39.21
C SER A 16 -4.06 -6.72 37.91
N LEU A 17 -3.55 -7.91 37.57
CA LEU A 17 -2.85 -8.22 36.33
C LEU A 17 -3.80 -8.11 35.11
N ASN A 18 -4.06 -6.88 34.67
CA ASN A 18 -4.88 -6.57 33.51
C ASN A 18 -4.07 -5.74 32.51
N LEU A 19 -4.34 -5.95 31.22
CA LEU A 19 -3.81 -5.10 30.17
C LEU A 19 -4.64 -3.81 30.10
N SER A 20 -3.96 -2.67 30.13
CA SER A 20 -4.58 -1.35 29.99
C SER A 20 -3.79 -0.50 28.99
N TYR A 21 -4.49 0.44 28.35
CA TYR A 21 -3.87 1.47 27.52
C TYR A 21 -3.23 2.53 28.41
N ASP A 22 -2.10 3.08 27.96
CA ASP A 22 -1.48 4.23 28.61
C ASP A 22 -2.13 5.53 28.08
N PRO A 23 -2.79 6.34 28.93
CA PRO A 23 -3.43 7.59 28.52
C PRO A 23 -2.47 8.58 27.85
N THR A 24 -1.20 8.59 28.28
CA THR A 24 -0.15 9.46 27.71
C THR A 24 0.10 9.09 26.25
N TRP A 25 0.21 7.80 25.95
CA TRP A 25 0.40 7.33 24.58
C TRP A 25 -0.84 7.54 23.71
N LEU A 26 -2.04 7.36 24.26
CA LEU A 26 -3.28 7.67 23.54
C LEU A 26 -3.36 9.16 23.16
N ALA A 27 -2.97 10.06 24.08
CA ALA A 27 -2.93 11.49 23.81
C ALA A 27 -1.88 11.86 22.74
N ILE A 28 -0.68 11.26 22.82
CA ILE A 28 0.36 11.45 21.80
C ILE A 28 -0.14 10.96 20.42
N LEU A 29 -0.71 9.75 20.35
CA LEU A 29 -1.24 9.18 19.11
C LEU A 29 -2.25 10.13 18.46
N ARG A 30 -3.17 10.68 19.26
CA ARG A 30 -4.15 11.65 18.76
C ARG A 30 -3.51 12.97 18.32
N ALA A 31 -2.54 13.50 19.07
CA ALA A 31 -1.86 14.74 18.73
C ALA A 31 -1.01 14.61 17.45
N THR A 32 -0.48 13.42 17.18
CA THR A 32 0.35 13.12 15.99
C THR A 32 -0.43 12.61 14.78
N ASP A 33 -1.74 12.36 14.90
CA ASP A 33 -2.58 11.87 13.80
C ASP A 33 -2.47 12.67 12.49
N PRO A 34 -2.37 14.03 12.50
CA PRO A 34 -2.17 14.79 11.27
C PRO A 34 -0.92 14.38 10.47
N LEU A 35 0.10 13.82 11.11
CA LEU A 35 1.35 13.35 10.48
C LEU A 35 1.19 11.99 9.78
N THR A 36 0.12 11.24 10.08
CA THR A 36 -0.15 9.94 9.46
C THR A 36 -0.54 10.11 7.99
N SER A 37 0.28 9.57 7.08
CA SER A 37 0.08 9.61 5.63
C SER A 37 0.58 8.35 4.96
N VAL A 38 -0.08 7.93 3.87
CA VAL A 38 0.34 6.82 3.00
C VAL A 38 0.92 7.29 1.67
N ASN A 39 1.03 8.60 1.46
CA ASN A 39 1.57 9.16 0.23
C ASN A 39 3.08 8.90 0.14
N LYS A 40 3.56 8.56 -1.06
CA LYS A 40 4.99 8.35 -1.33
C LYS A 40 5.81 9.64 -1.40
N SER A 41 5.17 10.80 -1.24
CA SER A 41 5.82 12.10 -1.23
C SER A 41 6.70 12.27 0.01
N ASN A 42 7.83 12.96 -0.13
CA ASN A 42 8.62 13.36 1.03
C ASN A 42 7.81 14.30 1.93
N ILE A 43 7.61 13.92 3.18
CA ILE A 43 6.98 14.74 4.22
C ILE A 43 8.07 15.17 5.19
N TYR A 44 8.18 16.48 5.44
CA TYR A 44 9.09 17.01 6.43
C TYR A 44 8.42 16.95 7.80
N MET A 45 9.07 16.29 8.77
CA MET A 45 8.57 16.21 10.13
C MET A 45 8.73 17.57 10.84
N PRO A 46 7.76 17.98 11.68
CA PRO A 46 7.89 19.17 12.50
C PRO A 46 9.16 19.10 13.36
N SER A 47 9.90 20.20 13.42
CA SER A 47 11.13 20.29 14.21
C SER A 47 11.15 21.56 15.04
N GLN A 48 12.04 21.63 16.03
CA GLN A 48 12.23 22.84 16.84
C GLN A 48 12.59 24.08 16.00
N HIS A 49 13.12 23.90 14.79
CA HIS A 49 13.48 24.99 13.87
C HIS A 49 12.30 25.48 13.04
N THR A 50 11.18 24.75 13.00
CA THR A 50 9.98 25.14 12.26
C THR A 50 9.16 26.13 13.11
N ARG A 51 9.02 27.39 12.67
CA ARG A 51 8.36 28.45 13.48
C ARG A 51 6.84 28.32 13.61
N SER A 52 6.19 27.63 12.67
CA SER A 52 4.72 27.63 12.54
C SER A 52 4.04 26.35 13.07
N GLU A 53 4.79 25.28 13.32
CA GLU A 53 4.23 23.95 13.60
C GLU A 53 4.64 23.44 14.98
N ARG A 54 3.73 22.72 15.64
CA ARG A 54 4.02 22.04 16.90
C ARG A 54 5.00 20.89 16.62
N TRP A 55 6.12 20.90 17.35
CA TRP A 55 7.15 19.85 17.28
C TRP A 55 7.25 19.03 18.58
N ASP A 56 6.82 19.60 19.72
CA ASP A 56 6.77 18.91 21.00
C ASP A 56 5.35 18.36 21.24
N PHE A 57 5.23 17.04 21.20
CA PHE A 57 3.96 16.31 21.32
C PHE A 57 3.74 15.73 22.72
N ARG A 58 4.48 16.18 23.74
CA ARG A 58 4.11 15.87 25.13
C ARG A 58 2.65 16.28 25.37
N PRO A 59 1.80 15.39 25.90
CA PRO A 59 0.40 15.71 26.15
C PRO A 59 0.24 16.89 27.11
N THR A 60 -0.62 17.81 26.74
CA THR A 60 -1.14 18.83 27.64
C THR A 60 -2.25 18.26 28.52
N GLU A 61 -2.54 18.90 29.65
CA GLU A 61 -3.62 18.47 30.55
C GLU A 61 -4.99 18.40 29.83
N GLU A 62 -5.25 19.32 28.90
CA GLU A 62 -6.45 19.30 28.07
C GLU A 62 -6.50 18.09 27.12
N GLU A 63 -5.37 17.63 26.61
CA GLU A 63 -5.29 16.45 25.75
C GLU A 63 -5.50 15.15 26.53
N LEU A 64 -4.94 15.07 27.74
CA LEU A 64 -5.17 13.97 28.66
C LEU A 64 -6.65 13.91 29.11
N THR A 65 -7.24 15.06 29.46
CA THR A 65 -8.66 15.15 29.84
C THR A 65 -9.57 14.63 28.71
N LYS A 66 -9.29 14.98 27.46
CA LYS A 66 -10.08 14.48 26.32
C LYS A 66 -9.93 12.96 26.12
N VAL A 67 -8.78 12.39 26.44
CA VAL A 67 -8.57 10.94 26.37
C VAL A 67 -9.34 10.23 27.48
N GLU A 68 -9.35 10.80 28.69
CA GLU A 68 -10.18 10.34 29.81
C GLU A 68 -11.67 10.30 29.43
N GLU A 69 -12.16 11.36 28.78
CA GLU A 69 -13.54 11.44 28.28
C GLU A 69 -13.87 10.37 27.22
N ILE A 70 -12.95 10.05 26.31
CA ILE A 70 -13.18 9.05 25.24
C ILE A 70 -13.28 7.63 25.81
N TYR A 71 -12.56 7.36 26.90
CA TYR A 71 -12.49 6.04 27.52
C TYR A 71 -13.36 5.92 28.77
N ASP A 72 -14.11 6.96 29.13
CA ASP A 72 -14.91 7.03 30.36
C ASP A 72 -14.08 6.68 31.63
N GLY A 73 -12.79 7.02 31.60
CA GLY A 73 -11.80 6.65 32.62
C GLY A 73 -11.44 5.16 32.73
N ASP A 74 -11.96 4.30 31.85
CA ASP A 74 -11.59 2.88 31.78
C ASP A 74 -10.67 2.61 30.58
N PHE A 75 -9.39 2.47 30.88
CA PHE A 75 -8.35 2.15 29.91
C PHE A 75 -8.11 0.65 29.74
N THR A 76 -8.91 -0.23 30.35
CA THR A 76 -8.74 -1.68 30.20
C THR A 76 -8.85 -2.10 28.74
N ILE A 77 -7.88 -2.89 28.26
CA ILE A 77 -7.91 -3.41 26.89
C ILE A 77 -9.07 -4.40 26.75
N PRO A 78 -10.02 -4.17 25.82
CA PRO A 78 -11.14 -5.09 25.63
C PRO A 78 -10.66 -6.49 25.23
N ARG A 79 -11.30 -7.52 25.78
CA ARG A 79 -11.02 -8.93 25.43
C ARG A 79 -11.74 -9.36 24.14
N ASN A 80 -11.69 -8.52 23.11
CA ASN A 80 -12.32 -8.72 21.79
C ASN A 80 -11.34 -9.32 20.75
N PHE A 81 -10.32 -10.05 21.20
CA PHE A 81 -9.31 -10.67 20.34
C PHE A 81 -9.92 -11.69 19.38
N LYS A 82 -9.60 -11.58 18.10
CA LYS A 82 -10.03 -12.51 17.04
C LYS A 82 -8.81 -13.11 16.36
N MET A 83 -8.87 -14.40 16.08
CA MET A 83 -7.78 -15.11 15.41
C MET A 83 -7.77 -14.75 13.92
N THR A 84 -6.82 -13.91 13.51
CA THR A 84 -6.73 -13.40 12.14
C THR A 84 -5.91 -14.31 11.22
N ALA A 85 -4.91 -15.02 11.77
CA ALA A 85 -4.05 -15.96 11.07
C ALA A 85 -4.35 -17.41 11.47
N TRP A 86 -3.89 -18.37 10.65
CA TRP A 86 -3.90 -19.78 11.04
C TRP A 86 -2.90 -20.04 12.19
N PRO A 87 -3.25 -20.88 13.18
CA PRO A 87 -2.27 -21.37 14.14
C PRO A 87 -1.14 -22.10 13.40
N HIS A 88 0.11 -21.75 13.73
CA HIS A 88 1.26 -22.46 13.19
C HIS A 88 1.17 -23.95 13.57
N ARG A 89 1.23 -24.83 12.56
CA ARG A 89 1.24 -26.28 12.73
C ARG A 89 2.63 -26.80 12.40
N ALA A 90 3.29 -27.45 13.36
CA ALA A 90 4.66 -27.95 13.20
C ALA A 90 4.79 -29.04 12.11
N ASP A 91 3.68 -29.65 11.70
CA ASP A 91 3.57 -30.69 10.67
C ASP A 91 3.05 -30.16 9.32
N GLY A 92 2.74 -28.85 9.22
CA GLY A 92 2.25 -28.24 7.99
C GLY A 92 3.33 -28.19 6.92
N ILE A 93 2.99 -28.61 5.70
CA ILE A 93 3.71 -28.17 4.49
C ILE A 93 3.67 -26.64 4.54
N ASP A 94 4.85 -26.01 4.51
CA ASP A 94 4.99 -24.56 4.40
C ASP A 94 4.29 -24.12 3.12
N ASP A 95 2.99 -23.86 3.21
CA ASP A 95 2.21 -23.30 2.12
C ASP A 95 2.65 -21.85 2.05
N SER A 96 3.72 -21.63 1.28
CA SER A 96 4.25 -20.33 0.91
C SER A 96 3.27 -19.57 -0.01
N SER A 97 1.96 -19.83 0.11
CA SER A 97 0.94 -18.99 -0.48
C SER A 97 1.18 -17.58 0.05
N GLN A 98 1.27 -16.63 -0.87
CA GLN A 98 1.65 -15.24 -0.58
C GLN A 98 0.99 -14.79 0.72
N GLU A 99 1.78 -14.33 1.69
CA GLU A 99 1.26 -13.81 2.95
C GLU A 99 0.34 -12.63 2.65
N LEU A 100 -0.96 -12.91 2.54
CA LEU A 100 -1.95 -11.89 2.25
C LEU A 100 -2.16 -11.06 3.51
N TYR A 101 -2.16 -9.75 3.33
CA TYR A 101 -2.42 -8.81 4.41
C TYR A 101 -3.91 -8.82 4.77
N TYR A 102 -4.22 -8.83 6.07
CA TYR A 102 -5.58 -8.73 6.57
C TYR A 102 -5.67 -7.70 7.70
N ARG A 103 -6.70 -6.85 7.67
CA ARG A 103 -6.91 -5.82 8.68
C ARG A 103 -7.33 -6.46 10.00
N ASN A 104 -6.67 -6.08 11.10
CA ASN A 104 -7.06 -6.54 12.43
C ASN A 104 -8.34 -5.81 12.89
N PRO A 105 -9.45 -6.52 13.18
CA PRO A 105 -10.70 -5.90 13.63
C PRO A 105 -10.54 -5.11 14.93
N GLN A 106 -9.64 -5.52 15.84
CA GLN A 106 -9.38 -4.76 17.05
C GLN A 106 -8.69 -3.43 16.77
N SER A 107 -7.76 -3.40 15.81
CA SER A 107 -7.11 -2.15 15.38
C SER A 107 -8.12 -1.19 14.77
N THR A 108 -9.08 -1.71 13.99
CA THR A 108 -10.20 -0.92 13.46
C THR A 108 -11.04 -0.31 14.58
N GLU A 109 -11.48 -1.12 15.54
CA GLU A 109 -12.28 -0.65 16.68
C GLU A 109 -11.50 0.36 17.55
N PHE A 110 -10.20 0.12 17.75
CA PHE A 110 -9.30 1.01 18.46
C PHE A 110 -9.18 2.38 17.78
N CYS A 111 -8.85 2.41 16.48
CA CYS A 111 -8.70 3.66 15.73
C CYS A 111 -10.02 4.45 15.69
N ALA A 112 -11.14 3.74 15.52
CA ALA A 112 -12.48 4.34 15.54
C ALA A 112 -12.84 4.93 16.92
N LYS A 113 -12.53 4.23 18.02
CA LYS A 113 -12.80 4.73 19.38
C LYS A 113 -11.93 5.95 19.71
N LEU A 114 -10.64 5.91 19.39
CA LEU A 114 -9.72 7.03 19.67
C LEU A 114 -9.93 8.22 18.71
N GLY A 115 -10.57 7.99 17.55
CA GLY A 115 -10.85 9.02 16.55
C GLY A 115 -9.62 9.41 15.72
N ILE A 116 -8.75 8.44 15.42
CA ILE A 116 -7.54 8.62 14.59
C ILE A 116 -7.66 7.88 13.26
N LYS A 117 -6.85 8.27 12.27
CA LYS A 117 -6.79 7.60 10.96
C LYS A 117 -6.27 6.18 11.12
N ASP A 118 -6.99 5.21 10.57
CA ASP A 118 -6.52 3.83 10.50
C ASP A 118 -5.53 3.68 9.34
N LEU A 119 -4.23 3.63 9.68
CA LEU A 119 -3.16 3.43 8.71
C LEU A 119 -3.35 2.15 7.89
N ASN A 120 -3.84 1.08 8.50
CA ASN A 120 -4.06 -0.19 7.82
C ASN A 120 -5.19 -0.08 6.80
N GLU A 121 -6.25 0.67 7.11
CA GLU A 121 -7.32 0.98 6.15
C GLU A 121 -6.77 1.78 4.96
N MET A 122 -5.97 2.80 5.24
CA MET A 122 -5.34 3.62 4.21
C MET A 122 -4.43 2.77 3.31
N LEU A 123 -3.62 1.87 3.88
CA LEU A 123 -2.76 0.96 3.11
C LEU A 123 -3.57 -0.03 2.27
N CYS A 124 -4.63 -0.63 2.83
CA CYS A 124 -5.55 -1.49 2.09
C CYS A 124 -6.16 -0.78 0.88
N SER A 125 -6.47 0.52 1.01
CA SER A 125 -7.04 1.31 -0.09
C SER A 125 -6.06 1.52 -1.26
N LEU A 126 -4.75 1.48 -1.01
CA LEU A 126 -3.72 1.68 -2.04
C LEU A 126 -3.48 0.44 -2.91
N SER A 127 -3.70 -0.76 -2.37
CA SER A 127 -3.42 -2.02 -3.08
C SER A 127 -4.36 -3.14 -2.63
N MET A 128 -5.39 -3.40 -3.42
CA MET A 128 -6.35 -4.48 -3.13
C MET A 128 -5.81 -5.88 -3.46
N ASN A 129 -4.80 -5.99 -4.32
CA ASN A 129 -4.29 -7.28 -4.82
C ASN A 129 -3.58 -8.12 -3.73
N GLY A 130 -3.19 -7.50 -2.61
CA GLY A 130 -2.52 -8.16 -1.49
C GLY A 130 -3.40 -8.46 -0.29
N LEU A 131 -4.73 -8.28 -0.40
CA LEU A 131 -5.66 -8.42 0.72
C LEU A 131 -6.22 -9.83 0.83
N GLY A 132 -6.12 -10.42 2.01
CA GLY A 132 -6.62 -11.76 2.34
C GLY A 132 -7.90 -11.74 3.19
N ILE A 133 -8.53 -12.90 3.31
CA ILE A 133 -9.68 -13.09 4.20
C ILE A 133 -9.17 -13.54 5.58
N PRO A 134 -9.43 -12.79 6.66
CA PRO A 134 -9.05 -13.20 8.02
C PRO A 134 -9.64 -14.56 8.42
N TYR A 135 -8.86 -15.37 9.14
CA TYR A 135 -9.23 -16.72 9.55
C TYR A 135 -10.55 -16.82 10.34
N TYR A 136 -10.80 -15.88 11.27
CA TYR A 136 -12.01 -15.90 12.12
C TYR A 136 -13.32 -15.84 11.33
N ILE A 137 -13.31 -15.37 10.08
CA ILE A 137 -14.49 -15.34 9.22
C ILE A 137 -14.85 -16.77 8.78
N ASN A 138 -13.87 -17.63 8.54
CA ASN A 138 -14.09 -19.00 8.08
C ASN A 138 -14.63 -19.90 9.20
N LYS A 139 -14.14 -19.73 10.44
CA LYS A 139 -14.48 -20.57 11.60
C LYS A 139 -15.98 -20.58 11.95
N ASN A 140 -16.71 -19.50 11.65
CA ASN A 140 -18.15 -19.43 11.90
C ASN A 140 -18.97 -20.36 10.99
N SER A 141 -18.37 -20.93 9.95
CA SER A 141 -19.01 -21.94 9.08
C SER A 141 -18.94 -23.36 9.64
N ASP A 142 -18.05 -23.62 10.60
CA ASP A 142 -17.68 -24.99 11.04
C ASP A 142 -18.34 -25.42 12.37
N SER A 143 -19.53 -24.90 12.69
CA SER A 143 -20.43 -25.62 13.61
C SER A 143 -21.11 -26.78 12.85
N GLU A 144 -20.30 -27.78 12.55
CA GLU A 144 -20.54 -28.94 11.68
C GLU A 144 -21.54 -29.97 12.25
N SER A 145 -22.59 -29.54 12.98
CA SER A 145 -23.59 -30.48 13.51
C SER A 145 -25.07 -30.04 13.44
N VAL A 146 -25.41 -28.86 12.86
CA VAL A 146 -26.82 -28.42 12.80
C VAL A 146 -27.35 -28.17 11.37
N LEU A 147 -26.56 -28.34 10.31
CA LEU A 147 -27.01 -28.12 8.92
C LEU A 147 -27.58 -29.36 8.20
N LYS A 148 -28.04 -30.38 8.93
CA LYS A 148 -28.91 -31.44 8.36
C LYS A 148 -30.39 -31.33 8.75
N SER A 149 -30.78 -30.31 9.50
CA SER A 149 -32.18 -30.15 9.87
C SER A 149 -32.50 -28.70 10.20
N ARG A 150 -32.70 -27.88 9.17
CA ARG A 150 -33.56 -26.68 9.17
C ARG A 150 -33.68 -26.08 7.77
N THR A 151 -34.29 -26.85 6.88
CA THR A 151 -35.24 -26.28 5.93
C THR A 151 -36.40 -25.70 6.75
N PHE A 152 -36.75 -24.44 6.49
CA PHE A 152 -37.91 -23.73 7.06
C PHE A 152 -37.73 -23.14 8.48
N GLU A 153 -37.34 -21.86 8.56
CA GLU A 153 -38.19 -20.75 9.08
C GLU A 153 -37.36 -19.45 9.23
N ARG A 154 -37.65 -18.50 8.33
CA ARG A 154 -37.90 -17.07 8.56
C ARG A 154 -36.90 -16.22 9.40
N LYS A 155 -36.44 -15.14 8.73
CA LYS A 155 -35.95 -13.83 9.22
C LYS A 155 -34.52 -13.74 9.78
N GLU A 156 -33.56 -13.51 8.89
CA GLU A 156 -32.94 -12.22 8.57
C GLU A 156 -31.77 -12.52 7.63
N MET A 157 -31.79 -11.97 6.42
CA MET A 157 -30.78 -12.23 5.39
C MET A 157 -29.43 -11.67 5.85
N VAL A 158 -28.61 -12.50 6.48
CA VAL A 158 -27.15 -12.31 6.41
C VAL A 158 -26.78 -12.59 4.95
N PRO A 159 -26.33 -11.59 4.17
CA PRO A 159 -26.05 -11.82 2.76
C PRO A 159 -24.93 -12.84 2.65
N SER A 160 -25.16 -13.88 1.84
CA SER A 160 -24.17 -14.94 1.55
C SER A 160 -22.85 -14.32 1.08
N ASN A 161 -21.72 -14.98 1.34
CA ASN A 161 -20.39 -14.57 0.85
C ASN A 161 -20.39 -14.22 -0.65
N PHE A 162 -21.20 -14.93 -1.44
CA PHE A 162 -21.40 -14.64 -2.85
C PHE A 162 -22.01 -13.24 -3.10
N THR A 163 -22.98 -12.83 -2.30
CA THR A 163 -23.61 -11.50 -2.36
C THR A 163 -22.63 -10.39 -1.98
N ILE A 164 -21.73 -10.64 -1.00
CA ILE A 164 -20.70 -9.66 -0.60
C ILE A 164 -19.65 -9.50 -1.70
N ILE A 165 -19.17 -10.61 -2.29
CA ILE A 165 -18.21 -10.54 -3.40
C ILE A 165 -18.84 -9.84 -4.61
N LEU A 166 -20.10 -10.17 -4.95
CA LEU A 166 -20.81 -9.48 -6.02
C LEU A 166 -21.03 -7.99 -5.75
N SER A 167 -21.30 -7.58 -4.50
CA SER A 167 -21.48 -6.16 -4.18
C SER A 167 -20.16 -5.39 -4.31
N ILE A 168 -19.03 -6.00 -3.91
CA ILE A 168 -17.69 -5.42 -4.08
C ILE A 168 -17.34 -5.31 -5.57
N LEU A 169 -17.51 -6.38 -6.34
CA LEU A 169 -17.25 -6.37 -7.78
C LEU A 169 -18.12 -5.35 -8.50
N PHE A 170 -19.39 -5.23 -8.13
CA PHE A 170 -20.30 -4.23 -8.67
C PHE A 170 -19.87 -2.79 -8.31
N ALA A 171 -19.39 -2.56 -7.09
CA ALA A 171 -18.88 -1.26 -6.67
C ALA A 171 -17.62 -0.86 -7.43
N ILE A 172 -16.67 -1.79 -7.61
CA ILE A 172 -15.46 -1.60 -8.41
C ILE A 172 -15.82 -1.29 -9.86
N TYR A 173 -16.71 -2.09 -10.45
CA TYR A 173 -17.17 -1.88 -11.83
C TYR A 173 -17.81 -0.50 -12.01
N LYS A 174 -18.68 -0.08 -11.07
CA LYS A 174 -19.28 1.26 -11.06
C LYS A 174 -18.22 2.36 -11.01
N GLN A 175 -17.20 2.21 -10.16
CA GLN A 175 -16.12 3.19 -10.04
C GLN A 175 -15.30 3.31 -11.32
N ILE A 176 -14.96 2.17 -11.95
CA ILE A 176 -14.22 2.12 -13.22
C ILE A 176 -15.01 2.83 -14.33
N VAL A 177 -16.31 2.54 -14.46
CA VAL A 177 -17.19 3.17 -15.45
C VAL A 177 -17.24 4.69 -15.27
N GLU A 178 -17.29 5.16 -14.03
CA GLU A 178 -17.29 6.59 -13.73
C GLU A 178 -15.95 7.26 -14.04
N GLN A 179 -14.82 6.59 -13.78
CA GLN A 179 -13.49 7.10 -14.14
C GLN A 179 -13.32 7.22 -15.66
N PHE A 180 -13.75 6.21 -16.43
CA PHE A 180 -13.73 6.29 -17.89
C PHE A 180 -14.64 7.40 -18.43
N THR A 181 -15.81 7.59 -17.83
CA THR A 181 -16.72 8.68 -18.19
C THR A 181 -16.06 10.05 -17.98
N ASN A 182 -15.39 10.25 -16.85
CA ASN A 182 -14.67 11.50 -16.57
C ASN A 182 -13.43 11.69 -17.47
N LEU A 183 -12.69 10.63 -17.78
CA LEU A 183 -11.57 10.68 -18.72
C LEU A 183 -12.03 11.12 -20.11
N LEU A 184 -13.14 10.54 -20.62
CA LEU A 184 -13.74 10.93 -21.88
C LEU A 184 -14.15 12.42 -21.90
N LYS A 185 -14.74 12.94 -20.80
CA LYS A 185 -15.07 14.38 -20.66
C LYS A 185 -13.84 15.26 -20.82
N VAL A 186 -12.73 14.90 -20.16
CA VAL A 186 -11.48 15.66 -20.23
C VAL A 186 -10.88 15.60 -21.63
N GLN A 187 -10.81 14.41 -22.24
CA GLN A 187 -10.25 14.22 -23.59
C GLN A 187 -11.06 14.96 -24.65
N VAL A 188 -12.39 14.81 -24.65
CA VAL A 188 -13.28 15.50 -25.59
C VAL A 188 -13.24 17.02 -25.36
N GLY A 189 -13.14 17.47 -24.11
CA GLY A 189 -12.95 18.89 -23.80
C GLY A 189 -11.61 19.45 -24.31
N ALA A 190 -10.52 18.67 -24.25
CA ALA A 190 -9.24 19.05 -24.83
C ALA A 190 -9.27 19.08 -26.36
N LEU A 191 -9.83 18.05 -27.00
CA LEU A 191 -10.05 17.99 -28.45
C LEU A 191 -10.93 19.15 -28.92
N SER A 192 -12.01 19.45 -28.21
CA SER A 192 -12.91 20.57 -28.53
C SER A 192 -12.16 21.89 -28.52
N ARG A 193 -11.39 22.17 -27.46
CA ARG A 193 -10.56 23.39 -27.40
C ARG A 193 -9.58 23.47 -28.55
N PHE A 194 -8.84 22.40 -28.82
CA PHE A 194 -7.85 22.38 -29.91
C PHE A 194 -8.50 22.62 -31.29
N VAL A 195 -9.54 21.86 -31.62
CA VAL A 195 -10.18 21.89 -32.93
C VAL A 195 -10.97 23.19 -33.17
N HIS A 196 -11.57 23.76 -32.12
CA HIS A 196 -12.28 25.04 -32.21
C HIS A 196 -11.34 26.25 -32.16
N CYS A 197 -10.11 26.14 -31.65
CA CYS A 197 -9.11 27.19 -31.83
C CYS A 197 -8.70 27.35 -33.31
N GLN A 198 -8.88 26.33 -34.14
CA GLN A 198 -8.53 26.32 -35.58
C GLN A 198 -9.67 26.80 -36.49
N THR A 199 -10.46 27.81 -36.07
CA THR A 199 -11.67 28.29 -36.78
C THR A 199 -11.44 28.62 -38.26
N GLY A 200 -10.25 29.09 -38.64
CA GLY A 200 -9.94 29.49 -40.01
C GLY A 200 -9.62 28.35 -40.98
N SER A 201 -9.32 27.14 -40.50
CA SER A 201 -8.94 26.04 -41.39
C SER A 201 -10.16 25.20 -41.77
N ILE A 202 -10.38 25.09 -43.09
CA ILE A 202 -11.44 24.26 -43.70
C ILE A 202 -11.17 22.77 -43.40
N GLU A 203 -9.91 22.37 -43.25
CA GLU A 203 -9.51 20.98 -42.99
C GLU A 203 -10.06 20.45 -41.65
N TYR A 204 -10.30 21.35 -40.69
CA TYR A 204 -10.87 21.01 -39.39
C TYR A 204 -12.41 20.99 -39.38
N ALA A 205 -13.10 21.25 -40.50
CA ALA A 205 -14.56 21.34 -40.54
C ALA A 205 -15.25 20.01 -40.19
N GLU A 206 -14.83 18.90 -40.82
CA GLU A 206 -15.34 17.56 -40.51
C GLU A 206 -15.01 17.15 -39.07
N LEU A 207 -13.81 17.53 -38.61
CA LEU A 207 -13.35 17.24 -37.26
C LEU A 207 -14.14 18.01 -36.20
N ARG A 208 -14.50 19.28 -36.44
CA ARG A 208 -15.41 20.05 -35.59
C ARG A 208 -16.75 19.34 -35.42
N GLN A 209 -17.36 18.91 -36.53
CA GLN A 209 -18.63 18.17 -36.49
C GLN A 209 -18.50 16.86 -35.71
N CYS A 210 -17.40 16.13 -35.89
CA CYS A 210 -17.12 14.89 -35.16
C CYS A 210 -16.96 15.16 -33.65
N VAL A 211 -16.23 16.20 -33.27
CA VAL A 211 -16.05 16.58 -31.87
C VAL A 211 -17.35 17.06 -31.22
N ASP A 212 -18.20 17.80 -31.94
CA ASP A 212 -19.52 18.21 -31.43
C ASP A 212 -20.45 17.01 -31.17
N GLN A 213 -20.36 15.96 -31.99
CA GLN A 213 -21.05 14.71 -31.75
C GLN A 213 -20.48 13.99 -30.51
N LEU A 214 -19.16 13.99 -30.32
CA LEU A 214 -18.51 13.44 -29.13
C LEU A 214 -18.93 14.19 -27.85
N ILE A 215 -19.01 15.53 -27.88
CA ILE A 215 -19.48 16.32 -26.74
C ILE A 215 -20.88 15.90 -26.32
N ARG A 216 -21.80 15.76 -27.29
CA ARG A 216 -23.18 15.32 -27.01
C ARG A 216 -23.23 13.88 -26.48
N ARG A 217 -22.45 12.96 -27.05
CA ARG A 217 -22.38 11.57 -26.56
C ARG A 217 -21.88 11.50 -25.13
N VAL A 218 -20.80 12.22 -24.82
CA VAL A 218 -20.21 12.22 -23.48
C VAL A 218 -21.12 12.89 -22.46
N ALA A 219 -21.85 13.96 -22.83
CA ALA A 219 -22.88 14.54 -21.96
C ALA A 219 -24.02 13.55 -21.69
N GLY A 220 -24.44 12.78 -22.70
CA GLY A 220 -25.46 11.75 -22.56
C GLY A 220 -25.05 10.53 -21.72
N LEU A 221 -23.76 10.29 -21.48
CA LEU A 221 -23.28 9.18 -20.63
C LEU A 221 -23.78 9.30 -19.19
N ASP A 222 -24.00 10.51 -18.70
CA ASP A 222 -24.49 10.76 -17.34
C ASP A 222 -25.97 10.34 -17.17
N GLU A 223 -26.73 10.32 -18.26
CA GLU A 223 -28.15 9.96 -18.28
C GLU A 223 -28.36 8.42 -18.34
N VAL A 224 -27.32 7.66 -18.68
CA VAL A 224 -27.40 6.20 -18.79
C VAL A 224 -27.33 5.56 -17.40
N THR A 225 -28.46 5.01 -16.94
CA THR A 225 -28.58 4.39 -15.62
C THR A 225 -28.16 2.92 -15.59
N GLN A 226 -28.30 2.20 -16.70
CA GLN A 226 -27.91 0.79 -16.80
C GLN A 226 -26.40 0.67 -17.07
N MET A 227 -25.69 -0.07 -16.20
CA MET A 227 -24.23 -0.09 -16.22
C MET A 227 -23.65 -0.76 -17.46
N ASP A 228 -24.23 -1.89 -17.89
CA ASP A 228 -23.75 -2.63 -19.07
C ASP A 228 -23.89 -1.81 -20.36
N SER A 229 -25.00 -1.07 -20.50
CA SER A 229 -25.19 -0.19 -21.65
C SER A 229 -24.30 1.06 -21.58
N LYS A 230 -24.07 1.60 -20.37
CA LYS A 230 -23.12 2.70 -20.16
C LYS A 230 -21.70 2.28 -20.56
N MET A 231 -21.27 1.07 -20.20
CA MET A 231 -19.95 0.54 -20.58
C MET A 231 -19.81 0.36 -22.10
N ASN A 232 -20.81 -0.22 -22.76
CA ASN A 232 -20.80 -0.35 -24.22
C ASN A 232 -20.72 1.03 -24.92
N LEU A 233 -21.43 2.03 -24.40
CA LEU A 233 -21.39 3.39 -24.93
C LEU A 233 -20.03 4.07 -24.67
N ILE A 234 -19.38 3.79 -23.53
CA ILE A 234 -18.01 4.24 -23.24
C ILE A 234 -17.03 3.66 -24.27
N GLU A 235 -17.10 2.36 -24.54
CA GLU A 235 -16.24 1.70 -25.53
C GLU A 235 -16.42 2.28 -26.93
N GLU A 236 -17.67 2.47 -27.38
CA GLU A 236 -17.98 3.14 -28.64
C GLU A 236 -17.40 4.57 -28.67
N THR A 237 -17.55 5.31 -27.56
CA THR A 237 -17.05 6.68 -27.47
C THR A 237 -15.52 6.75 -27.48
N LEU A 238 -14.83 5.83 -26.81
CA LEU A 238 -13.36 5.72 -26.84
C LEU A 238 -12.83 5.46 -28.26
N ASN A 239 -13.50 4.58 -29.01
CA ASN A 239 -13.16 4.33 -30.41
C ASN A 239 -13.34 5.59 -31.26
N ASN A 240 -14.45 6.31 -31.08
CA ASN A 240 -14.70 7.58 -31.78
C ASN A 240 -13.68 8.68 -31.42
N VAL A 241 -13.28 8.79 -30.14
CA VAL A 241 -12.22 9.71 -29.69
C VAL A 241 -10.88 9.36 -30.33
N SER A 242 -10.56 8.06 -30.41
CA SER A 242 -9.33 7.59 -31.06
C SER A 242 -9.32 7.94 -32.56
N GLU A 243 -10.46 7.77 -33.25
CA GLU A 243 -10.62 8.20 -34.64
C GLU A 243 -10.46 9.72 -34.79
N ALA A 244 -10.95 10.52 -33.84
CA ALA A 244 -10.79 11.97 -33.85
C ALA A 244 -9.31 12.39 -33.71
N TYR A 245 -8.54 11.77 -32.81
CA TYR A 245 -7.09 12.00 -32.69
C TYR A 245 -6.34 11.59 -33.97
N GLU A 246 -6.72 10.48 -34.59
CA GLU A 246 -6.14 10.05 -35.86
C GLU A 246 -6.42 11.05 -36.99
N LYS A 247 -7.63 11.63 -37.04
CA LYS A 247 -7.99 12.71 -37.97
C LYS A 247 -7.17 13.98 -37.70
N VAL A 248 -6.99 14.37 -36.44
CA VAL A 248 -6.09 15.49 -36.06
C VAL A 248 -4.69 15.25 -36.59
N SER A 249 -4.12 14.06 -36.34
CA SER A 249 -2.78 13.69 -36.79
C SER A 249 -2.64 13.82 -38.31
N LYS A 250 -3.61 13.29 -39.07
CA LYS A 250 -3.62 13.40 -40.53
C LYS A 250 -3.66 14.84 -41.03
N VAL A 251 -4.45 15.71 -40.39
CA VAL A 251 -4.52 17.13 -40.76
C VAL A 251 -3.19 17.81 -40.45
N LEU A 252 -2.60 17.59 -39.28
CA LEU A 252 -1.31 18.16 -38.89
C LEU A 252 -0.18 17.78 -39.86
N ILE A 253 -0.10 16.50 -40.25
CA ILE A 253 0.91 16.02 -41.21
C ILE A 253 0.72 16.68 -42.58
N ARG A 254 -0.52 16.88 -43.04
CA ARG A 254 -0.80 17.58 -44.30
C ARG A 254 -0.38 19.05 -44.23
N THR A 255 -0.75 19.75 -43.16
CA THR A 255 -0.36 21.15 -42.95
C THR A 255 1.17 21.30 -42.91
N GLN A 256 1.88 20.37 -42.25
CA GLN A 256 3.35 20.40 -42.20
C GLN A 256 3.99 20.18 -43.58
N ARG A 257 3.46 19.25 -44.39
CA ARG A 257 3.94 19.04 -45.76
C ARG A 257 3.69 20.25 -46.66
N GLU A 258 2.54 20.92 -46.53
CA GLU A 258 2.24 22.12 -47.32
C GLU A 258 3.13 23.31 -46.96
N VAL A 259 3.54 23.44 -45.70
CA VAL A 259 4.55 24.44 -45.28
C VAL A 259 5.88 24.13 -45.96
N GLN A 260 6.28 22.85 -45.96
CA GLN A 260 7.53 22.40 -46.57
C GLN A 260 7.53 22.49 -48.11
N GLU A 261 6.39 22.27 -48.78
CA GLU A 261 6.26 22.40 -50.24
C GLU A 261 6.18 23.87 -50.69
N LYS A 262 5.64 24.77 -49.86
CA LYS A 262 5.61 26.22 -50.15
C LYS A 262 6.97 26.89 -49.97
N GLU A 263 7.80 26.40 -49.05
CA GLU A 263 9.19 26.85 -48.90
C GLU A 263 10.08 26.51 -50.12
N VAL A 264 9.78 25.44 -50.87
CA VAL A 264 10.56 25.08 -52.07
C VAL A 264 10.21 25.95 -53.29
N HIS A 265 9.12 26.73 -53.25
CA HIS A 265 8.68 27.53 -54.40
C HIS A 265 8.58 29.03 -54.15
N MET A 266 9.03 29.53 -53.00
CA MET A 266 9.21 30.95 -52.80
C MET A 266 10.64 31.25 -52.38
N GLU A 267 11.29 31.99 -53.27
CA GLU A 267 12.39 32.91 -52.99
C GLU A 267 13.81 32.34 -53.17
N HIS A 268 14.43 32.87 -54.22
CA HIS A 268 15.84 32.81 -54.52
C HIS A 268 16.65 33.49 -53.42
N SER A 269 16.86 32.81 -52.29
CA SER A 269 17.97 33.11 -51.38
C SER A 269 19.25 32.55 -51.99
N SER A 270 20.35 33.29 -51.88
CA SER A 270 21.58 32.88 -52.55
C SER A 270 22.10 31.57 -51.91
N PRO A 271 22.82 30.70 -52.66
CA PRO A 271 23.35 29.45 -52.12
C PRO A 271 24.19 29.63 -50.85
N ASP A 272 24.80 30.80 -50.68
CA ASP A 272 25.59 31.14 -49.50
C ASP A 272 24.70 31.35 -48.25
N ASP A 273 23.54 32.01 -48.39
CA ASP A 273 22.60 32.23 -47.28
C ASP A 273 22.02 30.91 -46.75
N ILE A 274 21.70 29.97 -47.65
CA ILE A 274 21.21 28.64 -47.27
C ILE A 274 22.33 27.81 -46.63
N ALA A 275 23.57 27.93 -47.11
CA ALA A 275 24.69 27.22 -46.52
C ALA A 275 24.98 27.71 -45.09
N ASP A 276 24.88 29.02 -44.85
CA ASP A 276 25.01 29.61 -43.51
C ASP A 276 23.89 29.15 -42.57
N GLU A 277 22.62 29.13 -43.02
CA GLU A 277 21.49 28.66 -42.21
C GLU A 277 21.58 27.16 -41.88
N VAL A 278 21.99 26.32 -42.85
CA VAL A 278 22.22 24.90 -42.60
C VAL A 278 23.35 24.69 -41.60
N GLN A 279 24.44 25.47 -41.71
CA GLN A 279 25.55 25.38 -40.77
C GLN A 279 25.12 25.79 -39.35
N ASP A 280 24.30 26.83 -39.21
CA ASP A 280 23.77 27.25 -37.91
C ASP A 280 22.86 26.19 -37.29
N LEU A 281 21.99 25.56 -38.09
CA LEU A 281 21.14 24.45 -37.63
C LEU A 281 21.94 23.20 -37.29
N GLU A 282 23.01 22.90 -38.02
CA GLU A 282 23.94 21.82 -37.71
C GLU A 282 24.64 22.06 -36.37
N ASN A 283 25.07 23.30 -36.10
CA ASN A 283 25.66 23.69 -34.81
C ASN A 283 24.64 23.55 -33.66
N GLU A 284 23.38 23.97 -33.87
CA GLU A 284 22.32 23.84 -32.85
C GLU A 284 21.99 22.37 -32.57
N LEU A 285 21.95 21.52 -33.60
CA LEU A 285 21.76 20.08 -33.43
C LEU A 285 22.92 19.44 -32.65
N GLU A 286 24.16 19.86 -32.90
CA GLU A 286 25.33 19.37 -32.15
C GLU A 286 25.26 19.80 -30.67
N GLU A 287 24.85 21.04 -30.40
CA GLU A 287 24.65 21.54 -29.02
C GLU A 287 23.55 20.76 -28.29
N ILE A 288 22.40 20.52 -28.93
CA ILE A 288 21.30 19.73 -28.36
C ILE A 288 21.74 18.28 -28.10
N GLN A 289 22.49 17.68 -29.02
CA GLN A 289 23.02 16.33 -28.83
C GLN A 289 24.01 16.24 -27.67
N ALA A 290 24.89 17.24 -27.51
CA ALA A 290 25.81 17.32 -26.39
C ALA A 290 25.06 17.47 -25.05
N ALA A 291 24.10 18.40 -24.98
CA ALA A 291 23.28 18.62 -23.78
C ALA A 291 22.48 17.37 -23.39
N HIS A 292 21.88 16.68 -24.36
CA HIS A 292 21.16 15.44 -24.11
C HIS A 292 22.10 14.31 -23.65
N ALA A 293 23.32 14.21 -24.20
CA ALA A 293 24.31 13.24 -23.75
C ALA A 293 24.74 13.48 -22.29
N GLU A 294 24.96 14.74 -21.90
CA GLU A 294 25.28 15.12 -20.52
C GLU A 294 24.11 14.81 -19.56
N GLU A 295 22.86 15.07 -19.97
CA GLU A 295 21.69 14.73 -19.17
C GLU A 295 21.56 13.22 -18.97
N MET A 296 21.78 12.43 -20.02
CA MET A 296 21.75 10.96 -19.96
C MET A 296 22.85 10.41 -19.04
N GLU A 297 24.07 10.96 -19.10
CA GLU A 297 25.17 10.56 -18.21
C GLU A 297 24.89 10.94 -16.75
N SER A 298 24.35 12.13 -16.51
CA SER A 298 23.91 12.57 -15.18
C SER A 298 22.83 11.65 -14.59
N MET A 299 21.84 11.28 -15.41
CA MET A 299 20.76 10.39 -15.00
C MET A 299 21.29 8.97 -14.71
N GLN A 300 22.18 8.45 -15.55
CA GLN A 300 22.85 7.17 -15.35
C GLN A 300 23.66 7.17 -14.04
N SER A 301 24.49 8.20 -13.81
CA SER A 301 25.29 8.35 -12.60
C SER A 301 24.44 8.37 -11.33
N LYS A 302 23.29 9.06 -11.37
CA LYS A 302 22.33 9.11 -10.26
C LYS A 302 21.75 7.72 -9.95
N TYR A 303 21.34 6.96 -10.97
CA TYR A 303 20.82 5.60 -10.76
C TYR A 303 21.90 4.62 -10.30
N GLU A 304 23.12 4.75 -10.82
CA GLU A 304 24.25 3.93 -10.41
C GLU A 304 24.65 4.18 -8.95
N TYR A 305 24.60 5.44 -8.50
CA TYR A 305 24.79 5.79 -7.08
C TYR A 305 23.68 5.21 -6.18
N GLN A 306 22.42 5.27 -6.60
CA GLN A 306 21.31 4.66 -5.85
C GLN A 306 21.45 3.14 -5.74
N LEU A 307 21.83 2.47 -6.84
CA LEU A 307 22.10 1.03 -6.83
C LEU A 307 23.27 0.68 -5.91
N LYS A 308 24.32 1.51 -5.86
CA LYS A 308 25.44 1.33 -4.93
C LYS A 308 24.98 1.40 -3.47
N LEU A 309 24.18 2.41 -3.10
CA LEU A 309 23.64 2.54 -1.74
C LEU A 309 22.75 1.35 -1.34
N LEU A 310 21.94 0.84 -2.27
CA LEU A 310 21.11 -0.34 -2.02
C LEU A 310 21.95 -1.61 -1.84
N ARG A 311 23.02 -1.78 -2.62
CA ARG A 311 23.97 -2.90 -2.45
C ARG A 311 24.67 -2.84 -1.09
N GLU A 312 25.20 -1.68 -0.71
CA GLU A 312 25.85 -1.49 0.60
C GLU A 312 24.89 -1.78 1.77
N ARG A 313 23.62 -1.35 1.66
CA ARG A 313 22.59 -1.63 2.66
C ARG A 313 22.27 -3.13 2.74
N LEU A 314 22.15 -3.80 1.59
CA LEU A 314 21.92 -5.24 1.52
C LEU A 314 23.06 -6.02 2.17
N GLU A 315 24.31 -5.66 1.87
CA GLU A 315 25.51 -6.28 2.47
C GLU A 315 25.55 -6.08 3.99
N HIS A 316 25.20 -4.88 4.48
CA HIS A 316 25.12 -4.62 5.92
C HIS A 316 24.06 -5.48 6.61
N GLU A 317 22.87 -5.60 6.00
CA GLU A 317 21.79 -6.42 6.55
C GLU A 317 22.13 -7.91 6.51
N GLU A 318 22.79 -8.39 5.46
CA GLU A 318 23.28 -9.76 5.35
C GLU A 318 24.35 -10.06 6.42
N HIS A 319 25.28 -9.14 6.66
CA HIS A 319 26.27 -9.27 7.72
C HIS A 319 25.63 -9.35 9.11
N ARG A 320 24.64 -8.48 9.39
CA ARG A 320 23.85 -8.51 10.63
C ARG A 320 23.12 -9.83 10.81
N ARG A 321 22.46 -10.33 9.75
CA ARG A 321 21.76 -11.62 9.75
C ARG A 321 22.72 -12.77 10.06
N LYS A 322 23.90 -12.78 9.44
CA LYS A 322 24.93 -13.81 9.68
C LYS A 322 25.42 -13.79 11.12
N LYS A 323 25.69 -12.61 11.70
CA LYS A 323 26.08 -12.48 13.10
C LYS A 323 25.01 -13.01 14.06
N ALA A 324 23.75 -12.66 13.83
CA ALA A 324 22.63 -13.18 14.61
C ALA A 324 22.51 -14.71 14.51
N GLN A 325 22.78 -15.29 13.34
CA GLN A 325 22.80 -16.74 13.14
C GLN A 325 23.94 -17.43 13.90
N GLU A 326 25.13 -16.82 13.94
CA GLU A 326 26.27 -17.31 14.74
C GLU A 326 25.99 -17.24 16.26
N GLU A 327 25.33 -16.17 16.72
CA GLU A 327 24.90 -16.02 18.12
C GLU A 327 23.85 -17.07 18.50
N LEU A 328 22.85 -17.31 17.64
CA LEU A 328 21.85 -18.37 17.84
C LEU A 328 22.49 -19.76 17.86
N GLN A 329 23.45 -20.04 16.98
CA GLN A 329 24.17 -21.31 16.97
C GLN A 329 24.98 -21.51 18.26
N THR A 330 25.60 -20.44 18.76
CA THR A 330 26.33 -20.45 20.03
C THR A 330 25.40 -20.72 21.20
N LEU A 331 24.26 -20.02 21.28
CA LEU A 331 23.24 -20.24 22.31
C LEU A 331 22.68 -21.66 22.26
N ASN A 332 22.43 -22.20 21.07
CA ASN A 332 21.94 -23.56 20.91
C ASN A 332 22.97 -24.59 21.42
N SER A 333 24.26 -24.40 21.09
CA SER A 333 25.34 -25.27 21.59
C SER A 333 25.47 -25.23 23.12
N LEU A 334 25.29 -24.05 23.73
CA LEU A 334 25.38 -23.86 25.17
C LEU A 334 24.15 -24.45 25.89
N ASN A 335 22.98 -24.33 25.27
CA ASN A 335 21.75 -24.97 25.74
C ASN A 335 21.86 -26.50 25.68
N ASP A 336 22.38 -27.06 24.58
CA ASP A 336 22.63 -28.50 24.43
C ASP A 336 23.62 -29.02 25.49
N HIS A 337 24.69 -28.26 25.76
CA HIS A 337 25.64 -28.57 26.83
C HIS A 337 24.96 -28.54 28.22
N SER A 338 24.11 -27.53 28.49
CA SER A 338 23.35 -27.41 29.74
C SER A 338 22.38 -28.58 29.94
N LEU A 339 21.61 -28.92 28.90
CA LEU A 339 20.70 -30.07 28.88
C LEU A 339 21.43 -31.39 29.10
N SER A 340 22.58 -31.59 28.45
CA SER A 340 23.41 -32.78 28.65
C SER A 340 23.94 -32.88 30.09
N THR A 341 24.41 -31.76 30.66
CA THR A 341 24.89 -31.68 32.04
C THR A 341 23.76 -31.98 33.03
N MET A 342 22.60 -31.35 32.86
CA MET A 342 21.42 -31.60 33.71
C MET A 342 20.98 -33.06 33.63
N LYS A 343 20.88 -33.64 32.43
CA LYS A 343 20.54 -35.06 32.24
C LYS A 343 21.51 -35.97 32.98
N LYS A 344 22.83 -35.73 32.86
CA LYS A 344 23.86 -36.49 33.56
C LYS A 344 23.71 -36.38 35.09
N THR A 345 23.54 -35.17 35.63
CA THR A 345 23.36 -34.99 37.09
C THR A 345 22.08 -35.65 37.60
N HIS A 346 21.00 -35.65 36.81
CA HIS A 346 19.76 -36.33 37.15
C HIS A 346 19.92 -37.85 37.12
N GLU A 347 20.63 -38.40 36.13
CA GLU A 347 20.97 -39.83 36.07
C GLU A 347 21.86 -40.26 37.25
N GLU A 348 22.85 -39.44 37.62
CA GLU A 348 23.70 -39.67 38.80
C GLU A 348 22.86 -39.64 40.09
N MET A 349 21.97 -38.66 40.26
CA MET A 349 21.05 -38.59 41.40
C MET A 349 20.13 -39.81 41.48
N LEU A 350 19.53 -40.22 40.36
CA LEU A 350 18.71 -41.43 40.30
C LEU A 350 19.51 -42.69 40.66
N SER A 351 20.78 -42.77 40.24
CA SER A 351 21.67 -43.87 40.61
C SER A 351 21.99 -43.88 42.11
N GLY A 352 22.22 -42.72 42.71
CA GLY A 352 22.45 -42.55 44.15
C GLY A 352 21.22 -42.88 45.00
N THR A 353 20.03 -42.43 44.58
CA THR A 353 18.76 -42.76 45.24
C THR A 353 18.47 -44.25 45.17
N LYS A 354 18.70 -44.89 44.01
CA LYS A 354 18.58 -46.35 43.86
C LYS A 354 19.56 -47.11 44.77
N ALA A 355 20.80 -46.65 44.90
CA ALA A 355 21.79 -47.24 45.80
C ALA A 355 21.37 -47.09 47.28
N THR A 356 20.82 -45.93 47.66
CA THR A 356 20.34 -45.66 49.02
C THR A 356 19.13 -46.53 49.37
N ILE A 357 18.16 -46.67 48.46
CA ILE A 357 17.00 -47.56 48.67
C ILE A 357 17.46 -49.02 48.80
N ARG A 358 18.43 -49.46 47.99
CA ARG A 358 19.03 -50.80 48.13
C ARG A 358 19.74 -50.99 49.47
N GLY A 359 20.45 -49.98 49.96
CA GLY A 359 21.11 -50.02 51.27
C GLY A 359 20.14 -49.99 52.45
N GLY A 360 19.06 -49.21 52.34
CA GLY A 360 18.03 -49.06 53.38
C GLY A 360 17.20 -50.34 53.60
N ASN A 361 16.95 -51.11 52.54
CA ASN A 361 16.26 -52.41 52.67
C ASN A 361 17.10 -53.50 53.34
N CYS A 362 18.41 -53.29 53.58
CA CYS A 362 19.21 -54.22 54.38
C CYS A 362 19.19 -53.94 55.89
N CYS A 363 18.57 -52.85 56.37
CA CYS A 363 18.53 -52.53 57.82
C CYS A 363 17.16 -52.75 58.47
N ALA A 364 16.20 -53.37 57.78
CA ALA A 364 14.84 -53.59 58.30
C ALA A 364 14.44 -55.08 58.44
N ALA A 365 15.40 -56.00 58.43
CA ALA A 365 15.21 -57.41 58.80
C ALA A 365 16.32 -57.79 59.80
#